data_AF-A0A453MQS9-F1
#
_entry.id   AF-A0A453MQS9-F1
#
_cell.length_a   1.000
_cell.length_b   1.000
_cell.length_c   1.000
_cell.angle_alpha   90.00
_cell.angle_beta   90.00
_cell.angle_gamma   90.00
#
_symmetry.space_group_name_H-M   'P 1'
#
loop_
_entity.id
_entity.type
_entity.pdbx_description
1 polymer ?
#
loop_
_entity_poly.entity_id
_entity_poly.type
_entity_poly.pdbx_seq_one_letter_code
_entity_poly.pdbx_strand_id
1 'polypeptide(L)'
;MRKVLPLPGDVDVLCGGPPCQGISGLNRFRNRDDPLNDDKNRQLVTFMNIVSYLRPKFVLMENVVDILQFAEGYLGRYALSRLVAMNYQSRLGIMLAGCYGLPQFRMRTFLWGALTTMVLPKHPLPTHNVVIRGGAPNAFTQSVVAYDEIQNPTLKNALVLEDAISDLPKVGNDQADDVMEYLVKPKTEFQRYIRLSRKEMLDYSFGDKTGPGEGTLMDHCPLRLNKDDYERVKRIPFEKV
;
A
#
# COMPACT_ATOMS: atom_id res chain seq x y z
N MET A 1 33.48 -15.56 -5.96
CA MET A 1 33.01 -14.41 -5.16
C MET A 1 31.49 -14.36 -5.24
N ARG A 2 30.78 -14.27 -4.12
CA ARG A 2 29.32 -14.02 -4.15
C ARG A 2 29.09 -12.59 -4.65
N LYS A 3 28.31 -12.42 -5.72
CA LYS A 3 27.82 -11.10 -6.14
C LYS A 3 26.86 -10.60 -5.05
N VAL A 4 27.24 -9.54 -4.34
CA VAL A 4 26.44 -8.96 -3.23
C VAL A 4 25.48 -7.87 -3.73
N LEU A 5 25.85 -7.17 -4.81
CA LEU A 5 25.04 -6.09 -5.40
C LEU A 5 24.54 -6.49 -6.79
N PRO A 6 23.32 -6.06 -7.18
CA PRO A 6 22.77 -6.35 -8.49
C PRO A 6 23.48 -5.56 -9.59
N LEU A 7 23.79 -6.22 -10.70
CA LEU A 7 24.22 -5.59 -11.95
C LEU A 7 23.04 -5.54 -12.94
N PRO A 8 23.14 -4.74 -14.02
CA PRO A 8 22.15 -4.78 -15.10
C PRO A 8 21.91 -6.20 -15.61
N GLY A 9 20.64 -6.62 -15.67
CA GLY A 9 20.24 -7.98 -16.02
C GLY A 9 20.09 -8.96 -14.85
N ASP A 10 20.58 -8.63 -13.65
CA ASP A 10 20.41 -9.49 -12.46
C ASP A 10 19.03 -9.34 -11.80
N VAL A 11 18.29 -8.25 -12.10
CA VAL A 11 17.01 -7.92 -11.45
C VAL A 11 15.84 -8.15 -12.40
N ASP A 12 14.94 -9.08 -12.05
CA ASP A 12 13.73 -9.34 -12.82
C ASP A 12 12.62 -8.32 -12.55
N VAL A 13 12.42 -7.95 -11.28
CA VAL A 13 11.35 -7.05 -10.85
C VAL A 13 11.91 -5.98 -9.93
N LEU A 14 11.51 -4.73 -10.16
CA LEU A 14 11.79 -3.61 -9.27
C LEU A 14 10.48 -3.00 -8.79
N CYS A 15 10.24 -3.01 -7.48
CA CYS A 15 9.12 -2.31 -6.87
C CYS A 15 9.59 -1.19 -5.95
N GLY A 16 8.79 -0.13 -5.80
CA GLY A 16 9.11 0.93 -4.84
C GLY A 16 8.05 2.02 -4.73
N GLY A 17 8.01 2.68 -3.58
CA GLY A 17 7.15 3.84 -3.30
C GLY A 17 7.98 5.09 -3.07
N PRO A 18 8.48 5.76 -4.12
CA PRO A 18 9.35 6.93 -3.95
C PRO A 18 8.58 8.05 -3.23
N PRO A 19 9.06 8.53 -2.07
CA PRO A 19 8.35 9.55 -1.31
C PRO A 19 8.33 10.87 -2.07
N CYS A 20 7.13 11.43 -2.22
CA CYS A 20 6.90 12.75 -2.79
C CYS A 20 6.22 13.61 -1.71
N GLN A 21 7.02 14.31 -0.91
CA GLN A 21 6.50 15.09 0.23
C GLN A 21 6.13 16.53 -0.14
N GLY A 22 6.56 16.99 -1.32
CA GLY A 22 6.26 18.33 -1.82
C GLY A 22 4.82 18.51 -2.31
N ILE A 23 4.05 17.44 -2.43
CA ILE A 23 2.74 17.46 -3.12
C ILE A 23 1.51 17.40 -2.19
N SER A 24 1.71 17.20 -0.89
CA SER A 24 0.62 17.03 0.08
C SER A 24 0.55 18.17 1.11
N GLY A 25 -0.64 18.35 1.70
CA GLY A 25 -0.88 19.32 2.78
C GLY A 25 -0.57 20.77 2.39
N LEU A 26 0.22 21.46 3.24
CA LEU A 26 0.61 22.87 3.06
C LEU A 26 1.51 23.13 1.84
N ASN A 27 2.11 22.09 1.24
CA ASN A 27 2.98 22.23 0.08
C ASN A 27 2.23 22.17 -1.26
N ARG A 28 0.93 21.85 -1.26
CA ARG A 28 0.10 21.61 -2.47
C ARG A 28 0.03 22.78 -3.48
N PHE A 29 0.41 23.98 -3.08
CA PHE A 29 0.41 25.19 -3.93
C PHE A 29 1.81 25.77 -4.20
N ARG A 30 2.88 25.17 -3.65
CA ARG A 30 4.26 25.64 -3.82
C ARG A 30 4.94 24.87 -4.96
N ASN A 31 5.89 25.51 -5.64
CA ASN A 31 6.74 24.89 -6.67
C ASN A 31 5.96 24.14 -7.78
N ARG A 32 4.84 24.70 -8.23
CA ARG A 32 4.00 24.08 -9.27
C ARG A 32 4.62 24.11 -10.66
N ASP A 33 5.41 25.14 -10.94
CA ASP A 33 6.02 25.35 -12.28
C ASP A 33 7.17 24.37 -12.52
N ASP A 34 7.86 23.94 -11.46
CA ASP A 34 8.92 22.93 -11.53
C ASP A 34 8.91 21.98 -10.32
N PRO A 35 7.97 21.02 -10.28
CA PRO A 35 7.84 20.09 -9.15
C PRO A 35 9.04 19.18 -8.91
N LEU A 36 9.88 18.93 -9.93
CA LEU A 36 11.01 17.99 -9.82
C LEU A 36 12.26 18.66 -9.26
N ASN A 37 12.40 19.98 -9.43
CA ASN A 37 13.45 20.73 -8.77
C ASN A 37 13.20 20.94 -7.27
N ASP A 38 12.02 20.58 -6.76
CA ASP A 38 11.81 20.43 -5.32
C ASP A 38 12.55 19.18 -4.82
N ASP A 39 13.54 19.37 -3.96
CA ASP A 39 14.33 18.30 -3.33
C ASP A 39 13.46 17.20 -2.70
N LYS A 40 12.24 17.55 -2.24
CA LYS A 40 11.28 16.62 -1.62
C LYS A 40 10.62 15.65 -2.60
N ASN A 41 10.79 15.85 -3.91
CA ASN A 41 10.27 14.98 -4.96
C ASN A 41 11.39 14.26 -5.74
N ARG A 42 12.66 14.55 -5.42
CA ARG A 42 13.84 14.01 -6.12
C ARG A 42 13.93 12.48 -6.10
N GLN A 43 13.33 11.82 -5.11
CA GLN A 43 13.32 10.36 -5.02
C GLN A 43 12.58 9.70 -6.18
N LEU A 44 11.62 10.38 -6.82
CA LEU A 44 11.01 9.89 -8.05
C LEU A 44 12.01 9.81 -9.21
N VAL A 45 12.88 10.81 -9.33
CA VAL A 45 13.97 10.82 -10.33
C VAL A 45 14.96 9.71 -10.03
N THR A 46 15.37 9.56 -8.76
CA THR A 46 16.26 8.48 -8.32
C THR A 46 15.70 7.10 -8.66
N PHE A 47 14.43 6.85 -8.33
CA PHE A 47 13.75 5.60 -8.67
C PHE A 47 13.80 5.30 -10.17
N MET A 48 13.46 6.29 -11.00
CA MET A 48 13.49 6.14 -12.47
C MET A 48 14.91 5.97 -13.03
N ASN A 49 15.92 6.54 -12.38
CA ASN A 49 17.32 6.32 -12.76
C ASN A 49 17.78 4.90 -12.42
N ILE A 50 17.35 4.34 -11.29
CA ILE A 50 17.63 2.93 -10.95
C ILE A 50 16.96 1.99 -11.95
N VAL A 51 15.70 2.25 -12.33
CA VAL A 51 15.01 1.51 -13.40
C VAL A 51 15.77 1.59 -14.71
N SER A 52 16.21 2.80 -15.09
CA SER A 52 17.00 3.05 -16.30
C SER A 52 18.31 2.26 -16.32
N TYR A 53 19.00 2.19 -15.17
CA TYR A 53 20.27 1.49 -15.04
C TYR A 53 20.11 -0.03 -15.03
N LEU A 54 19.22 -0.56 -14.20
CA LEU A 54 19.07 -2.01 -13.99
C LEU A 54 18.26 -2.70 -15.09
N ARG A 55 17.38 -1.97 -15.79
CA ARG A 55 16.52 -2.48 -16.86
C ARG A 55 15.73 -3.76 -16.47
N PRO A 56 14.98 -3.74 -15.34
CA PRO A 56 14.24 -4.92 -14.89
C PRO A 56 13.14 -5.33 -15.86
N LYS A 57 12.76 -6.61 -15.89
CA LYS A 57 11.65 -7.10 -16.73
C LYS A 57 10.32 -6.44 -16.38
N PHE A 58 10.09 -6.22 -15.09
CA PHE A 58 8.90 -5.55 -14.57
C PHE A 58 9.24 -4.44 -13.57
N VAL A 59 8.42 -3.40 -13.57
CA VAL A 59 8.50 -2.28 -12.64
C VAL A 59 7.13 -2.10 -12.00
N LEU A 60 7.08 -1.95 -10.68
CA LEU A 60 5.87 -1.57 -9.94
C LEU A 60 6.15 -0.37 -9.06
N MET A 61 5.66 0.80 -9.45
CA MET A 61 5.75 2.00 -8.63
C MET A 61 4.43 2.26 -7.89
N GLU A 62 4.49 2.42 -6.57
CA GLU A 62 3.35 2.84 -5.74
C GLU A 62 3.49 4.32 -5.36
N ASN A 63 2.36 5.03 -5.25
CA ASN A 63 2.34 6.37 -4.66
C ASN A 63 0.96 6.80 -4.17
N VAL A 64 0.91 7.93 -3.47
CA VAL A 64 -0.35 8.60 -3.11
C VAL A 64 -1.07 9.13 -4.35
N VAL A 65 -2.41 9.21 -4.29
CA VAL A 65 -3.24 9.73 -5.39
C VAL A 65 -2.91 11.19 -5.74
N ASP A 66 -2.38 11.96 -4.79
CA ASP A 66 -1.97 13.35 -5.00
C ASP A 66 -0.92 13.51 -6.11
N ILE A 67 -0.16 12.46 -6.45
CA ILE A 67 0.78 12.46 -7.58
C ILE A 67 0.10 12.72 -8.93
N LEU A 68 -1.21 12.43 -9.00
CA LEU A 68 -2.08 12.61 -10.16
C LEU A 68 -2.94 13.88 -10.08
N GLN A 69 -2.93 14.58 -8.94
CA GLN A 69 -3.71 15.82 -8.74
C GLN A 69 -2.82 17.06 -8.74
N PHE A 70 -1.67 16.99 -8.07
CA PHE A 70 -0.75 18.11 -7.93
C PHE A 70 -0.14 18.49 -9.29
N ALA A 71 -0.07 19.80 -9.57
CA ALA A 71 0.44 20.35 -10.84
C ALA A 71 -0.11 19.60 -12.07
N GLU A 72 -1.43 19.38 -12.12
CA GLU A 72 -2.11 18.65 -13.21
C GLU A 72 -1.63 17.20 -13.40
N GLY A 73 -1.17 16.58 -12.30
CA GLY A 73 -0.63 15.23 -12.30
C GLY A 73 0.78 15.15 -12.88
N TYR A 74 1.55 16.24 -12.81
CA TYR A 74 2.91 16.35 -13.36
C TYR A 74 3.78 15.13 -13.00
N LEU A 75 3.85 14.78 -11.72
CA LEU A 75 4.73 13.69 -11.25
C LEU A 75 4.26 12.32 -11.76
N GLY A 76 2.95 12.07 -11.83
CA GLY A 76 2.42 10.84 -12.40
C GLY A 76 2.68 10.75 -13.92
N ARG A 77 2.51 11.87 -14.63
CA ARG A 77 2.84 11.98 -16.07
C ARG A 77 4.33 11.81 -16.32
N TYR A 78 5.19 12.38 -15.46
CA TYR A 78 6.63 12.20 -15.51
C TYR A 78 7.00 10.73 -15.37
N ALA A 79 6.47 10.04 -14.35
CA ALA A 79 6.75 8.63 -14.12
C ALA A 79 6.35 7.75 -15.31
N LEU A 80 5.15 7.98 -15.85
CA LEU A 80 4.66 7.30 -17.05
C LEU A 80 5.55 7.60 -18.28
N SER A 81 5.85 8.87 -18.51
CA SER A 81 6.69 9.33 -19.62
C SER A 81 8.09 8.71 -19.58
N ARG A 82 8.70 8.59 -18.40
CA ARG A 82 10.01 7.94 -18.23
C ARG A 82 9.97 6.47 -18.64
N LEU A 83 8.93 5.72 -18.24
CA LEU A 83 8.78 4.32 -18.66
C LEU A 83 8.62 4.20 -20.18
N VAL A 84 7.78 5.04 -20.79
CA VAL A 84 7.58 5.07 -22.24
C VAL A 84 8.86 5.43 -22.99
N ALA A 85 9.59 6.45 -22.54
CA ALA A 85 10.87 6.85 -23.12
C ALA A 85 11.95 5.76 -23.01
N MET A 86 11.84 4.91 -21.98
CA MET A 86 12.66 3.73 -21.78
C MET A 86 12.16 2.48 -22.55
N ASN A 87 11.15 2.62 -23.42
CA ASN A 87 10.54 1.55 -24.20
C ASN A 87 9.94 0.42 -23.32
N TYR A 88 9.34 0.79 -22.19
CA TYR A 88 8.48 -0.10 -21.42
C TYR A 88 7.04 0.04 -21.89
N GLN A 89 6.33 -1.09 -21.96
CA GLN A 89 4.88 -1.10 -21.86
C GLN A 89 4.50 -0.58 -20.48
N SER A 90 3.43 0.20 -20.36
CA SER A 90 3.06 0.80 -19.08
C SER A 90 1.55 0.88 -18.87
N ARG A 91 1.12 0.76 -17.61
CA ARG A 91 -0.28 0.93 -17.19
C ARG A 91 -0.37 1.58 -15.82
N LEU A 92 -1.25 2.56 -15.70
CA LEU A 92 -1.57 3.24 -14.44
C LEU A 92 -2.91 2.72 -13.91
N GLY A 93 -2.97 2.44 -12.61
CA GLY A 93 -4.19 2.06 -11.90
C GLY A 93 -4.31 2.78 -10.57
N ILE A 94 -5.53 3.18 -10.19
CA ILE A 94 -5.87 3.70 -8.87
C ILE A 94 -6.68 2.61 -8.16
N MET A 95 -6.16 2.11 -7.04
CA MET A 95 -6.75 0.99 -6.31
C MET A 95 -7.11 1.41 -4.88
N LEU A 96 -8.27 0.96 -4.40
CA LEU A 96 -8.75 1.18 -3.04
C LEU A 96 -8.51 -0.07 -2.19
N ALA A 97 -7.72 0.03 -1.11
CA ALA A 97 -7.35 -1.10 -0.26
C ALA A 97 -8.56 -1.87 0.30
N GLY A 98 -9.63 -1.16 0.69
CA GLY A 98 -10.85 -1.79 1.21
C GLY A 98 -11.53 -2.73 0.22
N CYS A 99 -11.40 -2.50 -1.09
CA CYS A 99 -11.90 -3.40 -2.13
C CYS A 99 -11.21 -4.78 -2.12
N TYR A 100 -10.12 -4.95 -1.37
CA TYR A 100 -9.33 -6.18 -1.26
C TYR A 100 -9.37 -6.77 0.16
N GLY A 101 -10.40 -6.44 0.95
CA GLY A 101 -10.64 -7.09 2.24
C GLY A 101 -9.87 -6.46 3.39
N LEU A 102 -9.87 -5.13 3.46
CA LEU A 102 -9.31 -4.40 4.59
C LEU A 102 -10.35 -3.41 5.15
N PRO A 103 -10.46 -3.25 6.49
CA PRO A 103 -11.37 -2.28 7.10
C PRO A 103 -10.81 -0.85 7.03
N GLN A 104 -10.38 -0.42 5.84
CA GLN A 104 -9.77 0.89 5.61
C GLN A 104 -10.11 1.44 4.23
N PHE A 105 -10.41 2.74 4.18
CA PHE A 105 -10.50 3.48 2.92
C PHE A 105 -9.14 4.11 2.56
N ARG A 106 -8.28 3.38 1.83
CA ARG A 106 -6.96 3.86 1.40
C ARG A 106 -6.79 3.71 -0.11
N MET A 107 -6.87 4.81 -0.85
CA MET A 107 -6.59 4.83 -2.28
C MET A 107 -5.10 5.08 -2.55
N ARG A 108 -4.54 4.35 -3.50
CA ARG A 108 -3.17 4.50 -3.98
C ARG A 108 -3.07 4.32 -5.48
N THR A 109 -2.08 4.98 -6.07
CA THR A 109 -1.74 4.88 -7.48
C THR A 109 -0.66 3.84 -7.65
N PHE A 110 -0.85 2.94 -8.61
CA PHE A 110 0.08 1.89 -9.00
C PHE A 110 0.42 2.05 -10.47
N LEU A 111 1.70 2.13 -10.80
CA LEU A 111 2.19 2.20 -12.17
C LEU A 111 2.99 0.94 -12.49
N TRP A 112 2.46 0.14 -13.40
CA TRP A 112 3.17 -0.99 -14.00
C TRP A 112 4.05 -0.51 -15.14
N GLY A 113 5.26 -1.08 -15.21
CA GLY A 113 6.11 -1.13 -16.38
C GLY A 113 6.46 -2.58 -16.72
N ALA A 114 6.46 -2.95 -17.99
CA ALA A 114 6.98 -4.24 -18.47
C ALA A 114 7.82 -4.05 -19.74
N LEU A 115 8.95 -4.75 -19.87
CA LEU A 115 9.70 -4.76 -21.12
C LEU A 115 8.82 -5.26 -22.28
N THR A 116 9.10 -4.86 -23.52
CA THR A 116 8.34 -5.30 -24.71
C THR A 116 8.40 -6.82 -24.94
N THR A 117 9.41 -7.49 -24.38
CA THR A 117 9.56 -8.96 -24.39
C THR A 117 8.68 -9.68 -23.36
N MET A 118 7.94 -8.94 -22.53
CA MET A 118 7.12 -9.46 -21.43
C MET A 118 5.64 -9.11 -21.67
N VAL A 119 4.74 -9.79 -20.96
CA VAL A 119 3.31 -9.43 -20.97
C VAL A 119 3.05 -8.41 -19.87
N LEU A 120 2.50 -7.24 -20.23
CA LEU A 120 2.15 -6.19 -19.26
C LEU A 120 1.09 -6.70 -18.24
N PRO A 121 1.38 -6.67 -16.93
CA PRO A 121 0.43 -7.12 -15.91
C PRO A 121 -0.88 -6.32 -15.90
N LYS A 122 -1.98 -7.00 -15.52
CA LYS A 122 -3.28 -6.36 -15.28
C LYS A 122 -3.40 -5.98 -13.80
N HIS A 123 -4.23 -4.98 -13.50
CA HIS A 123 -4.66 -4.75 -12.13
C HIS A 123 -5.75 -5.77 -11.75
N PRO A 124 -5.70 -6.35 -10.54
CA PRO A 124 -6.76 -7.21 -10.06
C PRO A 124 -8.03 -6.39 -9.84
N LEU A 125 -9.20 -6.97 -10.12
CA LEU A 125 -10.48 -6.31 -9.86
C LEU A 125 -10.85 -6.44 -8.36
N PRO A 126 -11.72 -5.55 -7.83
CA PRO A 126 -12.23 -5.64 -6.47
C PRO A 126 -12.79 -7.02 -6.10
N THR A 127 -12.63 -7.40 -4.83
CA THR A 127 -13.18 -8.64 -4.24
C THR A 127 -14.20 -8.36 -3.14
N HIS A 128 -14.23 -7.14 -2.61
CA HIS A 128 -15.12 -6.71 -1.54
C HIS A 128 -15.95 -5.49 -1.98
N ASN A 129 -17.22 -5.48 -1.58
CA ASN A 129 -18.20 -4.47 -1.94
C ASN A 129 -18.01 -3.18 -1.13
N VAL A 130 -16.96 -2.42 -1.44
CA VAL A 130 -16.70 -1.10 -0.86
C VAL A 130 -17.17 -0.03 -1.84
N VAL A 131 -18.05 0.86 -1.36
CA VAL A 131 -18.53 1.98 -2.18
C VAL A 131 -17.40 2.98 -2.41
N ILE A 132 -16.94 3.10 -3.65
CA ILE A 132 -15.94 4.09 -4.06
C ILE A 132 -16.67 5.42 -4.28
N ARG A 133 -16.70 6.30 -3.26
CA ARG A 133 -17.31 7.64 -3.38
C ARG A 133 -16.25 8.70 -3.67
N GLY A 134 -16.07 9.02 -4.95
CA GLY A 134 -15.19 10.11 -5.39
C GLY A 134 -13.71 9.93 -5.02
N GLY A 135 -12.88 10.86 -5.48
CA GLY A 135 -11.46 10.95 -5.11
C GLY A 135 -10.46 10.39 -6.11
N ALA A 136 -10.92 9.88 -7.26
CA ALA A 136 -10.09 9.83 -8.45
C ALA A 136 -9.98 11.24 -9.09
N PRO A 137 -8.80 11.69 -9.51
CA PRO A 137 -8.65 12.96 -10.23
C PRO A 137 -9.41 12.91 -11.56
N ASN A 138 -10.06 14.01 -11.95
CA ASN A 138 -10.85 14.09 -13.20
C ASN A 138 -10.06 13.66 -14.44
N ALA A 139 -8.77 14.02 -14.52
CA ALA A 139 -7.90 13.65 -15.63
C ALA A 139 -7.51 12.16 -15.67
N PHE A 140 -7.78 11.40 -14.61
CA PHE A 140 -7.37 10.01 -14.42
C PHE A 140 -8.53 9.11 -13.95
N THR A 141 -9.78 9.49 -14.23
CA THR A 141 -10.98 8.71 -13.86
C THR A 141 -10.98 7.32 -14.50
N GLN A 142 -10.52 7.23 -15.76
CA GLN A 142 -10.37 5.96 -16.48
C GLN A 142 -9.27 5.05 -15.91
N SER A 143 -8.44 5.55 -15.00
CA SER A 143 -7.40 4.76 -14.33
C SER A 143 -7.91 4.11 -13.04
N VAL A 144 -9.16 4.34 -12.63
CA VAL A 144 -9.72 3.69 -11.44
C VAL A 144 -9.95 2.21 -11.72
N VAL A 145 -9.42 1.36 -10.85
CA VAL A 145 -9.60 -0.09 -10.94
C VAL A 145 -10.89 -0.46 -10.21
N ALA A 146 -11.96 -0.59 -10.97
CA ALA A 146 -13.29 -0.97 -10.51
C ALA A 146 -13.99 -1.83 -11.57
N TYR A 147 -15.10 -2.47 -11.20
CA TYR A 147 -16.01 -3.06 -12.17
C TYR A 147 -16.75 -1.94 -12.91
N ASP A 148 -17.15 -2.21 -14.16
CA ASP A 148 -18.03 -1.32 -14.90
C ASP A 148 -19.40 -1.24 -14.21
N GLU A 149 -20.09 -0.10 -14.32
CA GLU A 149 -21.40 0.12 -13.68
C GLU A 149 -22.48 -0.87 -14.11
N ILE A 150 -22.31 -1.50 -15.27
CA ILE A 150 -23.21 -2.51 -15.82
C ILE A 150 -22.93 -3.93 -15.32
N GLN A 151 -21.77 -4.15 -14.68
CA GLN A 151 -21.36 -5.45 -14.16
C GLN A 151 -21.81 -5.58 -12.70
N ASN A 152 -22.53 -6.66 -12.39
CA ASN A 152 -22.99 -6.97 -11.03
C ASN A 152 -22.28 -8.23 -10.49
N PRO A 153 -20.99 -8.14 -10.14
CA PRO A 153 -20.26 -9.28 -9.59
C PRO A 153 -20.73 -9.62 -8.17
N THR A 154 -20.64 -10.90 -7.81
CA THR A 154 -20.80 -11.33 -6.41
C THR A 154 -19.51 -11.02 -5.65
N LEU A 155 -19.56 -10.01 -4.76
CA LEU A 155 -18.44 -9.58 -3.94
C LEU A 155 -18.67 -9.90 -2.46
N LYS A 156 -17.60 -10.08 -1.68
CA LYS A 156 -17.68 -10.19 -0.23
C LYS A 156 -18.14 -8.87 0.39
N ASN A 157 -18.72 -8.92 1.58
CA ASN A 157 -19.09 -7.72 2.32
C ASN A 157 -17.85 -6.88 2.67
N ALA A 158 -18.01 -5.56 2.71
CA ALA A 158 -16.95 -4.69 3.24
C ALA A 158 -16.67 -5.05 4.70
N LEU A 159 -15.38 -5.11 5.06
CA LEU A 159 -14.97 -5.38 6.44
C LEU A 159 -15.06 -4.12 7.30
N VAL A 160 -15.40 -4.32 8.57
CA VAL A 160 -15.38 -3.28 9.60
C VAL A 160 -14.25 -3.52 10.61
N LEU A 161 -14.00 -2.53 11.46
CA LEU A 161 -12.90 -2.61 12.45
C LEU A 161 -13.03 -3.83 13.36
N GLU A 162 -14.25 -4.16 13.79
CA GLU A 162 -14.53 -5.32 14.64
C GLU A 162 -14.11 -6.64 13.98
N ASP A 163 -14.26 -6.76 12.65
CA ASP A 163 -13.83 -7.95 11.92
C ASP A 163 -12.32 -8.19 12.02
N ALA A 164 -11.55 -7.13 12.24
CA ALA A 164 -10.09 -7.19 12.29
C ALA A 164 -9.53 -7.37 13.69
N ILE A 165 -10.08 -6.70 14.71
CA ILE A 165 -9.42 -6.59 16.02
C ILE A 165 -10.16 -7.22 17.19
N SER A 166 -11.37 -7.76 16.98
CA SER A 166 -12.21 -8.28 18.08
C SER A 166 -11.67 -9.52 18.79
N ASP A 167 -10.67 -10.22 18.26
CA ASP A 167 -9.99 -11.35 18.92
C ASP A 167 -8.72 -10.95 19.69
N LEU A 168 -8.28 -9.69 19.60
CA LEU A 168 -7.09 -9.22 20.31
C LEU A 168 -7.34 -9.08 21.82
N PRO A 169 -6.37 -9.44 22.67
CA PRO A 169 -6.49 -9.26 24.11
C PRO A 169 -6.48 -7.79 24.50
N LYS A 170 -7.14 -7.46 25.62
CA LYS A 170 -7.07 -6.09 26.18
C LYS A 170 -5.69 -5.85 26.79
N VAL A 171 -5.12 -4.69 26.52
CA VAL A 171 -3.82 -4.25 27.06
C VAL A 171 -3.92 -2.85 27.66
N GLY A 172 -2.99 -2.52 28.56
CA GLY A 172 -2.86 -1.18 29.16
C GLY A 172 -2.22 -0.16 28.21
N ASN A 173 -2.12 1.10 28.66
CA ASN A 173 -1.44 2.19 27.93
C ASN A 173 0.09 2.00 27.87
N ASP A 174 0.65 1.21 28.77
CA ASP A 174 2.07 0.97 28.96
C ASP A 174 2.48 -0.48 28.67
N GLN A 175 1.77 -1.17 27.77
CA GLN A 175 2.19 -2.50 27.30
C GLN A 175 3.54 -2.40 26.57
N ALA A 176 4.56 -3.05 27.11
CA ALA A 176 5.93 -3.04 26.62
C ALA A 176 6.38 -4.39 26.04
N ASP A 177 5.57 -5.44 26.20
CA ASP A 177 5.90 -6.77 25.68
C ASP A 177 5.63 -6.84 24.18
N ASP A 178 6.69 -6.88 23.37
CA ASP A 178 6.61 -7.00 21.91
C ASP A 178 6.05 -8.36 21.45
N VAL A 179 6.07 -9.37 22.33
CA VAL A 179 5.56 -10.72 22.05
C VAL A 179 4.67 -11.18 23.20
N MET A 180 3.45 -11.59 22.88
CA MET A 180 2.50 -12.14 23.84
C MET A 180 1.63 -13.25 23.25
N GLU A 181 0.85 -13.92 24.11
CA GLU A 181 -0.08 -14.96 23.67
C GLU A 181 -1.45 -14.39 23.30
N TYR A 182 -2.09 -15.01 22.30
CA TYR A 182 -3.52 -14.81 22.07
C TYR A 182 -4.33 -15.47 23.18
N LEU A 183 -5.26 -14.73 23.78
CA LEU A 183 -6.16 -15.27 24.82
C LEU A 183 -7.36 -16.03 24.23
N VAL A 184 -7.71 -15.76 22.98
CA VAL A 184 -8.87 -16.37 22.31
C VAL A 184 -8.54 -16.81 20.89
N LYS A 185 -9.35 -17.75 20.39
CA LYS A 185 -9.34 -18.17 18.98
C LYS A 185 -9.91 -17.05 18.08
N PRO A 186 -9.51 -17.00 16.80
CA PRO A 186 -10.05 -16.03 15.86
C PRO A 186 -11.57 -16.20 15.70
N LYS A 187 -12.31 -15.09 15.70
CA LYS A 187 -13.77 -15.03 15.64
C LYS A 187 -14.27 -14.91 14.20
N THR A 188 -13.59 -14.11 13.37
CA THR A 188 -14.01 -13.80 11.99
C THR A 188 -13.18 -14.55 10.95
N GLU A 189 -13.64 -14.54 9.69
CA GLU A 189 -12.86 -15.06 8.55
C GLU A 189 -11.55 -14.28 8.36
N PHE A 190 -11.61 -12.95 8.50
CA PHE A 190 -10.43 -12.10 8.40
C PHE A 190 -9.39 -12.44 9.46
N GLN A 191 -9.79 -12.60 10.72
CA GLN A 191 -8.89 -12.99 11.82
C GLN A 191 -8.26 -14.37 11.59
N ARG A 192 -9.03 -15.33 11.07
CA ARG A 192 -8.49 -16.63 10.67
C ARG A 192 -7.43 -16.48 9.59
N TYR A 193 -7.69 -15.63 8.59
CA TYR A 193 -6.76 -15.37 7.49
C TYR A 193 -5.46 -14.70 7.95
N ILE A 194 -5.52 -13.59 8.72
CA ILE A 194 -4.30 -12.87 9.12
C ILE A 194 -3.44 -13.62 10.14
N ARG A 195 -3.96 -14.71 10.75
CA ARG A 195 -3.25 -15.58 11.70
C ARG A 195 -2.74 -16.89 11.07
N LEU A 196 -2.86 -17.04 9.75
CA LEU A 196 -2.32 -18.21 9.04
C LEU A 196 -0.80 -18.32 9.23
N SER A 197 -0.31 -19.55 9.26
CA SER A 197 1.13 -19.83 9.24
C SER A 197 1.77 -19.33 7.94
N ARG A 198 3.09 -19.15 7.95
CA ARG A 198 3.86 -18.81 6.74
C ARG A 198 3.62 -19.81 5.61
N LYS A 199 3.52 -21.10 5.96
CA LYS A 199 3.26 -22.18 5.00
C LYS A 199 1.89 -22.02 4.33
N GLU A 200 0.86 -21.72 5.11
CA GLU A 200 -0.49 -21.48 4.59
C GLU A 200 -0.57 -20.20 3.74
N MET A 201 0.25 -19.19 4.04
CA MET A 201 0.41 -17.96 3.23
C MET A 201 1.31 -18.13 2.00
N LEU A 202 1.89 -19.32 1.79
CA LEU A 202 2.90 -19.58 0.75
C LEU A 202 4.13 -18.66 0.85
N ASP A 203 4.50 -18.29 2.08
CA ASP A 203 5.71 -17.53 2.39
C ASP A 203 6.91 -18.47 2.57
N TYR A 204 7.80 -18.47 1.57
CA TYR A 204 9.01 -19.31 1.51
C TYR A 204 10.27 -18.63 2.05
N SER A 205 10.15 -17.51 2.77
CA SER A 205 11.30 -16.74 3.26
C SER A 205 12.29 -17.55 4.12
N PHE A 206 11.82 -18.64 4.75
CA PHE A 206 12.63 -19.54 5.58
C PHE A 206 12.83 -20.93 4.96
N GLY A 207 12.52 -21.10 3.68
CA GLY A 207 12.49 -22.41 3.02
C GLY A 207 11.48 -23.35 3.69
N ASP A 208 11.88 -24.59 3.97
CA ASP A 208 11.03 -25.60 4.61
C ASP A 208 10.92 -25.46 6.14
N LYS A 209 11.63 -24.49 6.75
CA LYS A 209 11.64 -24.32 8.21
C LYS A 209 10.45 -23.48 8.67
N THR A 210 9.93 -23.81 9.84
CA THR A 210 9.01 -22.92 10.57
C THR A 210 9.74 -21.63 10.91
N GLY A 211 9.15 -20.49 10.55
CA GLY A 211 9.71 -19.17 10.84
C GLY A 211 9.55 -18.79 12.32
N PRO A 212 10.23 -17.73 12.78
CA PRO A 212 10.05 -17.22 14.14
C PRO A 212 8.64 -16.65 14.33
N GLY A 213 8.13 -16.74 15.58
CA GLY A 213 6.87 -16.11 15.99
C GLY A 213 5.60 -16.84 15.55
N GLU A 214 5.67 -18.13 15.23
CA GLU A 214 4.49 -18.90 14.83
C GLU A 214 3.50 -19.03 16.01
N GLY A 215 2.25 -18.59 15.78
CA GLY A 215 1.18 -18.65 16.77
C GLY A 215 1.21 -17.59 17.88
N THR A 216 2.21 -16.71 17.89
CA THR A 216 2.33 -15.61 18.88
C THR A 216 1.74 -14.31 18.37
N LEU A 217 1.20 -13.49 19.26
CA LEU A 217 0.80 -12.12 18.97
C LEU A 217 2.02 -11.20 19.11
N MET A 218 2.37 -10.51 18.03
CA MET A 218 3.51 -9.59 17.98
C MET A 218 3.03 -8.14 17.91
N ASP A 219 3.83 -7.22 18.47
CA ASP A 219 3.67 -5.77 18.37
C ASP A 219 2.27 -5.26 18.77
N HIS A 220 1.61 -5.89 19.76
CA HIS A 220 0.33 -5.43 20.32
C HIS A 220 0.51 -4.26 21.31
N CYS A 221 1.35 -3.34 20.85
CA CYS A 221 1.91 -2.11 21.41
C CYS A 221 1.10 -0.82 21.16
N PRO A 222 0.24 -0.28 22.04
CA PRO A 222 -0.27 1.07 21.80
C PRO A 222 0.85 2.11 21.98
N LEU A 223 0.71 3.27 21.33
CA LEU A 223 1.56 4.43 21.67
C LEU A 223 1.32 4.81 23.12
N ARG A 224 2.37 4.77 23.95
CA ARG A 224 2.27 5.17 25.36
C ARG A 224 1.92 6.65 25.47
N LEU A 225 0.66 6.93 25.82
CA LEU A 225 0.21 8.30 26.06
C LEU A 225 0.87 8.86 27.32
N ASN A 226 1.19 10.15 27.28
CA ASN A 226 1.58 10.88 28.49
C ASN A 226 0.41 10.94 29.48
N LYS A 227 0.69 11.33 30.73
CA LYS A 227 -0.31 11.34 31.81
C LYS A 227 -1.55 12.17 31.45
N ASP A 228 -1.36 13.34 30.88
CA ASP A 228 -2.46 14.27 30.56
C ASP A 228 -3.34 13.72 29.44
N ASP A 229 -2.75 13.18 28.38
CA ASP A 229 -3.48 12.58 27.27
C ASP A 229 -4.18 11.29 27.68
N TYR A 230 -3.56 10.48 28.55
CA TYR A 230 -4.20 9.29 29.09
C TYR A 230 -5.43 9.63 29.94
N GLU A 231 -5.35 10.67 30.79
CA GLU A 231 -6.51 11.16 31.56
C GLU A 231 -7.61 11.74 30.67
N ARG A 232 -7.26 12.36 29.53
CA ARG A 232 -8.26 12.80 28.54
C ARG A 232 -8.97 11.61 27.90
N VAL A 233 -8.24 10.58 27.48
CA VAL A 233 -8.82 9.39 26.85
C VAL A 233 -9.77 8.65 27.79
N LYS A 234 -9.43 8.54 29.08
CA LYS A 234 -10.31 7.91 30.09
C LYS A 234 -11.68 8.59 30.24
N ARG A 235 -11.81 9.85 29.84
CA ARG A 235 -13.07 10.62 29.93
C ARG A 235 -13.93 10.47 28.67
N ILE A 236 -13.42 9.84 27.60
CA ILE A 236 -14.19 9.59 26.39
C ILE A 236 -15.24 8.52 26.71
N PRO A 237 -16.54 8.79 26.49
CA PRO A 237 -17.59 7.82 26.76
C PRO A 237 -17.48 6.62 25.80
N PHE A 238 -17.80 5.43 26.32
CA PHE A 238 -17.79 4.19 25.52
C PHE A 238 -18.93 4.15 24.49
N GLU A 239 -20.03 4.85 24.76
CA GLU A 239 -21.16 4.98 23.86
C GLU A 239 -21.34 6.45 23.48
N LYS A 240 -21.69 6.69 22.21
CA LYS A 240 -22.00 8.02 21.73
C LYS A 240 -23.39 8.40 22.26
N VAL A 241 -23.44 9.36 23.17
CA VAL A 241 -24.69 9.98 23.67
C VAL A 241 -25.40 10.70 22.52
#